data_AF-A9KEF2-F1
#
_entry.id   AF-A9KEF2-F1
#
_cell.length_a   1.000
_cell.length_b   1.000
_cell.length_c   1.000
_cell.angle_alpha   90.00
_cell.angle_beta   90.00
_cell.angle_gamma   90.00
#
_symmetry.space_group_name_H-M   'P 1'
#
loop_
_entity.id
_entity.type
_entity.pdbx_description
1 polymer ?
#
loop_
_entity_poly.entity_id
_entity_poly.type
_entity_poly.pdbx_seq_one_letter_code
_entity_poly.pdbx_strand_id
1 'polypeptide(L)' 'MKDTHKNDDLSAKIDLGVRRGVAQALAKHKKEGRSIYVWQDGKVVEIPASEIKYDKKLLNEKGCD' A
#
# COMPACT_ATOMS: atom_id res chain seq x y z
N MET A 1 7.30 30.33 -16.65
CA MET A 1 7.63 29.27 -15.68
C MET A 1 6.30 28.67 -15.19
N LYS A 2 5.78 27.62 -15.85
CA LYS A 2 4.43 27.07 -15.55
C LYS A 2 4.39 25.53 -15.49
N ASP A 3 5.54 24.86 -15.47
CA ASP A 3 5.58 23.40 -15.68
C ASP A 3 5.87 22.60 -14.40
N THR A 4 6.30 23.25 -13.32
CA THR A 4 6.75 22.55 -12.10
C THR A 4 5.61 21.93 -11.29
N HIS A 5 4.37 22.45 -11.39
CA HIS A 5 3.24 21.97 -10.57
C HIS A 5 2.55 20.70 -11.09
N LYS A 6 2.70 20.32 -12.37
CA LYS A 6 2.02 19.15 -12.94
C LYS A 6 2.67 17.81 -12.57
N ASN A 7 4.00 17.78 -12.43
CA ASN A 7 4.72 16.56 -12.10
C ASN A 7 4.49 16.12 -10.65
N ASP A 8 4.35 17.08 -9.73
CA ASP A 8 4.07 16.80 -8.32
C ASP A 8 2.69 16.13 -8.13
N ASP A 9 1.68 16.56 -8.88
CA ASP A 9 0.33 15.98 -8.87
C ASP A 9 0.31 14.55 -9.43
N LEU A 10 1.01 14.29 -10.54
CA LEU A 10 1.09 12.94 -11.10
C LEU A 10 1.85 11.99 -10.16
N SER A 11 2.99 12.43 -9.62
CA SER A 11 3.76 11.62 -8.66
C SER A 11 2.95 11.30 -7.41
N ALA A 12 2.17 12.26 -6.89
CA ALA A 12 1.31 12.05 -5.74
C ALA A 12 0.19 11.04 -6.03
N LYS A 13 -0.43 11.09 -7.21
CA LYS A 13 -1.45 10.12 -7.63
C LYS A 13 -0.89 8.71 -7.76
N ILE A 14 0.31 8.58 -8.32
CA ILE A 14 1.00 7.28 -8.44
C ILE A 14 1.32 6.71 -7.06
N ASP A 15 1.93 7.50 -6.17
CA ASP A 15 2.23 7.09 -4.79
C ASP A 15 0.96 6.64 -4.05
N LEU A 16 -0.12 7.41 -4.15
CA LEU A 16 -1.41 7.06 -3.55
C LEU A 16 -1.95 5.74 -4.11
N GLY A 17 -1.90 5.55 -5.43
CA GLY A 17 -2.33 4.32 -6.09
C GLY A 17 -1.57 3.09 -5.60
N VAL A 18 -0.24 3.19 -5.50
CA VAL A 18 0.61 2.11 -4.97
C VAL A 18 0.26 1.80 -3.52
N ARG A 19 0.16 2.82 -2.66
CA ARG A 19 -0.17 2.63 -1.24
C ARG A 19 -1.54 1.96 -1.06
N ARG A 20 -2.54 2.34 -1.86
CA ARG A 20 -3.87 1.70 -1.86
C ARG A 20 -3.79 0.23 -2.29
N GLY A 21 -3.06 -0.07 -3.37
CA GLY A 21 -2.87 -1.44 -3.83
C GLY A 21 -2.20 -2.33 -2.77
N VAL A 22 -1.16 -1.82 -2.11
CA VAL A 22 -0.49 -2.51 -1.00
C VAL A 22 -1.47 -2.73 0.17
N ALA A 23 -2.20 -1.70 0.59
CA ALA A 23 -3.16 -1.82 1.68
C ALA A 23 -4.25 -2.88 1.39
N GLN A 24 -4.75 -2.94 0.15
CA GLN A 24 -5.72 -3.95 -0.29
C GLN A 24 -5.14 -5.35 -0.24
N ALA A 25 -3.91 -5.55 -0.74
CA ALA A 25 -3.23 -6.84 -0.70
C ALA A 25 -3.03 -7.32 0.75
N LEU A 26 -2.53 -6.45 1.64
CA LEU A 26 -2.35 -6.75 3.06
C LEU A 26 -3.68 -7.11 3.75
N ALA A 27 -4.75 -6.35 3.48
CA ALA A 27 -6.07 -6.63 4.02
C ALA A 27 -6.60 -8.00 3.57
N LYS A 28 -6.40 -8.35 2.30
CA LYS A 28 -6.78 -9.65 1.74
C LYS A 28 -6.02 -10.79 2.40
N HIS A 29 -4.69 -10.69 2.50
CA HIS A 29 -3.85 -11.71 3.16
C HIS A 29 -4.26 -11.92 4.62
N LYS A 30 -4.50 -10.83 5.37
CA LYS A 30 -4.99 -10.92 6.74
C LYS A 30 -6.33 -11.65 6.84
N LYS A 31 -7.29 -11.30 5.96
CA LYS A 31 -8.61 -11.92 5.93
C LYS A 31 -8.56 -13.41 5.57
N GLU A 32 -7.65 -13.79 4.66
CA GLU A 32 -7.48 -15.16 4.19
C GLU A 32 -6.60 -16.02 5.13
N GLY A 33 -6.04 -15.44 6.20
CA GLY A 33 -5.15 -16.16 7.10
C GLY A 33 -3.79 -16.49 6.50
N ARG A 34 -3.35 -15.76 5.46
CA ARG A 34 -2.09 -16.00 4.75
C ARG A 34 -0.99 -15.07 5.26
N SER A 35 0.15 -15.63 5.64
CA SER A 35 1.35 -14.86 5.95
C SER A 35 1.82 -14.04 4.76
N ILE A 36 2.63 -13.01 5.03
CA ILE A 36 3.44 -12.33 4.03
C ILE A 36 4.91 -12.45 4.42
N TYR A 37 5.79 -12.28 3.44
CA TYR A 37 7.23 -12.28 3.64
C TYR A 37 7.77 -10.95 3.15
N VAL A 38 8.51 -10.25 4.01
CA VAL A 38 9.09 -8.95 3.70
C VAL A 38 10.61 -9.03 3.77
N TRP A 39 11.28 -8.26 2.92
CA TRP A 39 12.71 -8.05 3.06
C TRP A 39 12.96 -6.94 4.07
N GLN A 40 13.63 -7.26 5.17
CA GLN A 40 13.97 -6.32 6.23
C GLN A 40 15.39 -6.60 6.72
N ASP A 41 16.21 -5.55 6.80
CA ASP A 41 17.58 -5.61 7.33
C ASP A 41 18.45 -6.72 6.71
N GLY A 42 18.31 -6.90 5.38
CA GLY A 42 19.08 -7.88 4.62
C GLY A 42 18.60 -9.32 4.76
N LYS A 43 17.43 -9.55 5.34
CA LYS A 43 16.86 -10.89 5.57
C LYS A 43 15.39 -10.93 5.15
N VAL A 44 14.91 -12.14 4.87
CA VAL A 44 13.47 -12.39 4.68
C VAL A 44 12.85 -12.63 6.06
N VAL A 45 11.84 -11.84 6.40
CA VAL A 45 11.08 -11.93 7.66
C VAL A 45 9.64 -12.32 7.32
N GLU A 46 9.14 -13.38 7.96
CA GLU A 46 7.73 -13.75 7.88
C GLU A 46 6.91 -12.85 8.82
N ILE A 47 5.80 -12.32 8.31
CA ILE A 47 4.77 -11.66 9.12
C ILE A 47 3.51 -12.54 9.05
N PRO A 48 3.12 -13.19 10.16
CA PRO A 48 1.90 -13.97 10.24
C PRO A 48 0.65 -13.13 9.96
N ALA A 49 -0.39 -13.76 9.40
CA ALA A 49 -1.64 -13.07 9.04
C ALA A 49 -2.28 -12.28 10.20
N SER A 50 -2.20 -12.80 11.42
CA SER A 50 -2.69 -12.14 12.65
C SER A 50 -2.01 -10.80 12.92
N GLU A 51 -0.72 -10.71 12.58
CA GLU A 51 0.15 -9.56 12.86
C GLU A 51 0.17 -8.53 11.72
N ILE A 52 -0.33 -8.89 10.53
CA ILE A 52 -0.42 -7.95 9.41
C ILE A 52 -1.20 -6.69 9.84
N LYS A 53 -0.55 -5.53 9.71
CA LYS A 53 -1.16 -4.22 9.88
C LYS A 53 -1.31 -3.56 8.52
N TYR A 54 -2.44 -2.91 8.29
CA TYR A 54 -2.70 -2.15 7.07
C TYR A 54 -3.51 -0.90 7.41
N ASP A 55 -3.33 0.15 6.61
CA ASP A 55 -4.11 1.37 6.78
C ASP A 55 -5.51 1.17 6.19
N LYS A 56 -6.51 1.20 7.07
CA LYS A 56 -7.92 1.05 6.69
C LYS A 56 -8.45 2.26 5.92
N LYS A 57 -7.85 3.45 6.08
CA LYS A 57 -8.29 4.67 5.37
C LYS A 57 -8.10 4.52 3.86
N LEU A 58 -7.01 3.87 3.46
CA LEU A 58 -6.67 3.59 2.06
C LEU A 58 -7.60 2.58 1.37
N LEU A 59 -8.49 1.90 2.12
CA LEU A 59 -9.47 0.97 1.56
C LEU A 59 -10.82 1.63 1.25
N ASN A 60 -11.14 2.74 1.94
CA ASN A 60 -12.49 3.29 2.01
C ASN A 60 -12.71 4.45 1.03
N GLU A 61 -11.65 5.04 0.52
CA GLU A 61 -11.74 6.06 -0.52
C GLU A 61 -11.85 5.34 -1.87
N LYS A 62 -13.08 5.31 -2.41
CA LYS A 62 -13.32 4.92 -3.81
C LYS A 62 -12.32 5.68 -4.69
N GLY A 63 -11.76 4.97 -5.68
CA GLY A 63 -10.80 5.52 -6.63
C GLY A 63 -11.24 6.90 -7.11
N CYS A 64 -10.29 7.83 -7.25
CA CYS A 64 -10.56 9.06 -7.99
C CYS A 64 -11.23 8.69 -9.31
N ASP A 65 -12.33 9.37 -9.59
CA ASP A 65 -13.14 9.26 -10.82
C ASP A 65 -12.29 9.31 -12.10
#